data_AF-A0A7K3DQI6-F1
#
_entry.id   AF-A0A7K3DQI6-F1
#
_cell.length_a   1.000
_cell.length_b   1.000
_cell.length_c   1.000
_cell.angle_alpha   90.00
_cell.angle_beta   90.00
_cell.angle_gamma   90.00
#
_symmetry.space_group_name_H-M   'P 1'
#
loop_
_entity.id
_entity.type
_entity.pdbx_description
1 polymer ?
#
loop_
_entity_poly.entity_id
_entity_poly.type
_entity_poly.pdbx_seq_one_letter_code
_entity_poly.pdbx_strand_id
1 'polypeptide(L)'
;MTVHLHWFLPTGGDGRSLVDRHAFSGGALPRTPGGALAGVRTPDLGYLVQIAKAAEQLGFEAVLTPTGTWCEDAWLTTVALAQHTERLKFLVAFRPGVISPTLAAQMASTYQRLTQGRLLLNVVTGGDSAEQRRFGDHLDHDRRYARTDEFLSVVRGVWGGTPF
;
A
#
# COMPACT_ATOMS: atom_id res chain seq x y z
N MET A 1 -15.87 11.07 21.83
CA MET A 1 -15.04 10.15 21.04
C MET A 1 -15.11 10.61 19.60
N THR A 2 -13.97 10.96 18.98
CA THR A 2 -13.92 11.45 17.59
C THR A 2 -13.76 10.27 16.63
N VAL A 3 -14.50 10.27 15.53
CA VAL A 3 -14.38 9.25 14.47
C VAL A 3 -13.44 9.76 13.39
N HIS A 4 -12.46 8.94 13.00
CA HIS A 4 -11.51 9.23 11.95
C HIS A 4 -11.89 8.45 10.69
N LEU A 5 -12.27 9.16 9.63
CA LEU A 5 -12.72 8.54 8.37
C LEU A 5 -11.53 8.37 7.43
N HIS A 6 -11.32 7.14 6.96
CA HIS A 6 -10.33 6.81 5.95
C HIS A 6 -11.01 6.30 4.67
N TRP A 7 -10.38 6.57 3.53
CA TRP A 7 -10.80 6.05 2.24
C TRP A 7 -9.88 4.91 1.77
N PHE A 8 -10.19 4.29 0.63
CA PHE A 8 -9.37 3.24 0.01
C PHE A 8 -8.87 3.70 -1.36
N LEU A 9 -7.59 3.47 -1.64
CA LEU A 9 -6.96 3.80 -2.91
C LEU A 9 -6.95 2.56 -3.83
N PRO A 10 -7.67 2.56 -4.97
CA PRO A 10 -7.86 1.38 -5.80
C PRO A 10 -6.70 1.15 -6.76
N THR A 11 -5.52 0.81 -6.24
CA THR A 11 -4.29 0.60 -7.04
C THR A 11 -4.27 -0.71 -7.85
N GLY A 12 -5.32 -1.54 -7.79
CA GLY A 12 -5.50 -2.73 -8.64
C GLY A 12 -6.44 -2.53 -9.84
N GLY A 13 -7.01 -1.33 -9.97
CA GLY A 13 -8.12 -1.04 -10.86
C GLY A 13 -9.39 -0.66 -10.10
N ASP A 14 -10.24 0.12 -10.76
CA ASP A 14 -11.53 0.53 -10.24
C ASP A 14 -12.61 0.46 -11.33
N GLY A 15 -13.87 0.42 -10.97
CA GLY A 15 -14.94 0.27 -11.95
C GLY A 15 -16.34 0.39 -11.37
N ARG A 16 -17.32 -0.11 -12.10
CA ARG A 16 -18.73 -0.11 -11.66
C ARG A 16 -19.19 -1.48 -11.18
N SER A 17 -18.40 -2.52 -11.44
CA SER A 17 -18.65 -3.89 -11.03
C SER A 17 -17.70 -4.33 -9.91
N LEU A 18 -18.05 -5.41 -9.21
CA LEU A 18 -17.20 -5.97 -8.14
C LEU A 18 -15.96 -6.68 -8.67
N VAL A 19 -15.98 -7.16 -9.92
CA VAL A 19 -14.85 -7.89 -10.53
C VAL A 19 -13.78 -6.95 -11.09
N ASP A 20 -14.07 -5.65 -11.20
CA ASP A 20 -13.17 -4.66 -11.81
C ASP A 20 -11.95 -4.33 -10.92
N ARG A 21 -12.01 -4.66 -9.61
CA ARG A 21 -11.01 -4.27 -8.59
C ARG A 21 -9.59 -4.85 -8.75
N HIS A 22 -9.42 -5.81 -9.66
CA HIS A 22 -8.12 -6.46 -9.95
C HIS A 22 -7.85 -6.62 -11.45
N ALA A 23 -8.58 -5.86 -12.26
CA ALA A 23 -8.59 -6.00 -13.71
C ALA A 23 -7.22 -5.70 -14.36
N PHE A 24 -6.38 -4.86 -13.74
CA PHE A 24 -5.11 -4.43 -14.34
C PHE A 24 -3.89 -5.23 -13.90
N SER A 25 -4.05 -6.07 -12.88
CA SER A 25 -2.95 -6.80 -12.26
C SER A 25 -2.99 -8.31 -12.52
N GLY A 26 -3.94 -8.78 -13.35
CA GLY A 26 -4.02 -10.16 -13.87
C GLY A 26 -5.09 -11.04 -13.21
N GLY A 27 -6.00 -10.43 -12.44
CA GLY A 27 -7.16 -11.12 -11.87
C GLY A 27 -8.35 -11.05 -12.82
N ALA A 28 -8.76 -12.22 -13.34
CA ALA A 28 -10.09 -12.55 -13.84
C ALA A 28 -10.58 -12.03 -15.21
N LEU A 29 -9.91 -11.09 -15.90
CA LEU A 29 -10.35 -10.70 -17.26
C LEU A 29 -9.35 -11.15 -18.35
N PRO A 30 -9.82 -11.88 -19.40
CA PRO A 30 -8.97 -12.21 -20.55
C PRO A 30 -8.43 -10.93 -21.17
N ARG A 31 -7.10 -10.76 -21.16
CA ARG A 31 -6.45 -9.60 -21.77
C ARG A 31 -6.45 -9.77 -23.29
N THR A 32 -7.11 -8.86 -24.00
CA THR A 32 -6.70 -8.53 -25.37
C THR A 32 -5.58 -7.49 -25.27
N PRO A 33 -4.37 -7.73 -25.80
CA PRO A 33 -3.33 -6.70 -25.86
C PRO A 33 -3.88 -5.47 -26.59
N GLY A 34 -3.90 -4.31 -25.91
CA GLY A 34 -4.42 -3.06 -26.47
C GLY A 34 -5.94 -2.85 -26.35
N GLY A 35 -6.70 -3.76 -25.72
CA GLY A 35 -8.13 -3.59 -25.49
C GLY A 35 -8.41 -2.88 -24.16
N ALA A 36 -9.07 -1.72 -24.20
CA ALA A 36 -9.66 -1.13 -22.99
C ALA A 36 -10.75 -2.09 -22.47
N LEU A 37 -10.63 -2.52 -21.21
CA LEU A 37 -11.71 -3.26 -20.54
C LEU A 37 -12.86 -2.29 -20.31
N ALA A 38 -13.94 -2.44 -21.08
CA ALA A 38 -15.08 -1.54 -21.01
C ALA A 38 -15.63 -1.46 -19.57
N GLY A 39 -15.70 -0.25 -19.03
CA GLY A 39 -16.21 0.00 -17.67
C GLY A 39 -15.16 -0.07 -16.55
N VAL A 40 -13.90 -0.38 -16.85
CA VAL A 40 -12.80 -0.46 -15.88
C VAL A 40 -11.86 0.74 -16.07
N ARG A 41 -11.53 1.42 -14.96
CA ARG A 41 -10.59 2.53 -14.89
C ARG A 41 -9.21 2.04 -14.46
N THR A 42 -8.23 2.29 -15.32
CA THR A 42 -6.81 2.04 -15.03
C THR A 42 -6.39 2.83 -13.79
N PRO A 43 -5.61 2.24 -12.87
CA PRO A 43 -5.09 2.94 -11.70
C PRO A 43 -3.88 3.82 -12.09
N ASP A 44 -4.01 4.63 -13.14
CA ASP A 44 -2.98 5.57 -13.53
C ASP A 44 -2.87 6.73 -12.53
N LEU A 45 -1.72 7.42 -12.55
CA LEU A 45 -1.46 8.50 -11.60
C LEU A 45 -2.53 9.60 -11.68
N GLY A 46 -2.99 9.96 -12.87
CA GLY A 46 -4.00 11.01 -13.06
C GLY A 46 -5.32 10.66 -12.40
N TYR A 47 -5.77 9.41 -12.52
CA TYR A 47 -6.96 8.91 -11.87
C TYR A 47 -6.80 8.85 -10.34
N LEU A 48 -5.68 8.31 -9.86
CA LEU A 48 -5.41 8.20 -8.42
C LEU A 48 -5.29 9.58 -7.74
N VAL A 49 -4.75 10.59 -8.44
CA VAL A 49 -4.74 11.99 -7.96
C VAL A 49 -6.14 12.54 -7.78
N GLN A 50 -7.08 12.23 -8.68
CA GLN A 50 -8.48 12.66 -8.53
C GLN A 50 -9.10 12.09 -7.26
N ILE A 51 -8.88 10.79 -6.99
CA ILE A 51 -9.39 10.15 -5.77
C ILE A 51 -8.75 10.77 -4.53
N ALA A 52 -7.42 10.93 -4.51
CA ALA A 52 -6.71 11.49 -3.36
C ALA A 52 -7.19 12.92 -3.04
N LYS A 53 -7.31 13.78 -4.05
CA LYS A 53 -7.84 15.14 -3.89
C LYS A 53 -9.28 15.15 -3.42
N ALA A 54 -10.14 14.28 -3.95
CA ALA A 54 -11.53 14.18 -3.51
C ALA A 54 -11.63 13.74 -2.04
N ALA A 55 -10.88 12.70 -1.65
CA ALA A 55 -10.83 12.23 -0.26
C ALA A 55 -10.35 13.34 0.68
N GLU A 56 -9.30 14.07 0.28
CA GLU A 56 -8.82 15.22 1.02
C GLU A 56 -9.91 16.29 1.16
N GLN A 57 -10.49 16.77 0.07
CA GLN A 57 -11.51 17.83 0.07
C GLN A 57 -12.75 17.47 0.91
N LEU A 58 -13.12 16.20 0.93
CA LEU A 58 -14.25 15.68 1.72
C LEU A 58 -13.92 15.44 3.20
N GLY A 59 -12.69 15.74 3.63
CA GLY A 59 -12.30 15.69 5.04
C GLY A 59 -11.82 14.33 5.52
N PHE A 60 -11.58 13.35 4.64
CA PHE A 60 -10.94 12.10 5.04
C PHE A 60 -9.53 12.37 5.58
N GLU A 61 -9.14 11.64 6.61
CA GLU A 61 -7.81 11.79 7.23
C GLU A 61 -6.74 11.07 6.42
N ALA A 62 -7.05 9.86 5.95
CA ALA A 62 -6.09 9.02 5.25
C ALA A 62 -6.73 8.19 4.14
N VAL A 63 -5.88 7.71 3.23
CA VAL A 63 -6.21 6.66 2.27
C VAL A 63 -5.42 5.39 2.59
N LEU A 64 -6.11 4.25 2.70
CA LEU A 64 -5.49 2.93 2.74
C LEU A 64 -5.06 2.54 1.32
N THR A 65 -3.78 2.26 1.15
CA THR A 65 -3.22 1.76 -0.12
C THR A 65 -2.79 0.31 0.06
N PRO A 66 -3.33 -0.63 -0.73
CA PRO A 66 -3.10 -2.07 -0.55
C PRO A 66 -1.70 -2.50 -1.01
N THR A 67 -1.32 -3.71 -0.63
CA THR A 67 -0.11 -4.41 -1.10
C THR A 67 -0.49 -5.80 -1.58
N GLY A 68 0.22 -6.31 -2.59
CA GLY A 68 0.00 -7.65 -3.14
C GLY A 68 0.39 -7.73 -4.61
N THR A 69 0.29 -8.92 -5.21
CA THR A 69 0.49 -9.11 -6.66
C THR A 69 -0.53 -8.32 -7.48
N TRP A 70 -1.70 -8.04 -6.89
CA TRP A 70 -2.84 -7.51 -7.62
C TRP A 70 -2.97 -5.98 -7.60
N CYS A 71 -1.93 -5.25 -7.21
CA CYS A 71 -1.96 -3.80 -7.14
C CYS A 71 -0.58 -3.18 -7.39
N GLU A 72 -0.56 -1.90 -7.75
CA GLU A 72 0.68 -1.12 -7.78
C GLU A 72 1.32 -1.06 -6.39
N ASP A 73 2.64 -0.86 -6.35
CA ASP A 73 3.39 -0.73 -5.10
C ASP A 73 2.90 0.47 -4.28
N ALA A 74 2.55 0.22 -3.01
CA ALA A 74 1.96 1.23 -2.14
C ALA A 74 2.94 2.36 -1.83
N TRP A 75 4.22 2.05 -1.57
CA TRP A 75 5.20 3.07 -1.22
C TRP A 75 5.42 4.07 -2.35
N LEU A 76 5.68 3.55 -3.56
CA LEU A 76 5.94 4.39 -4.73
C LEU A 76 4.71 5.20 -5.12
N THR A 77 3.54 4.54 -5.15
CA THR A 77 2.29 5.20 -5.53
C THR A 77 1.96 6.34 -4.59
N THR A 78 2.07 6.14 -3.27
CA THR A 78 1.65 7.18 -2.31
C THR A 78 2.66 8.30 -2.17
N VAL A 79 3.97 8.07 -2.37
CA VAL A 79 4.96 9.17 -2.46
C VAL A 79 4.64 10.09 -3.64
N ALA A 80 4.27 9.51 -4.80
CA ALA A 80 3.86 10.30 -5.97
C ALA A 80 2.58 11.10 -5.68
N LEU A 81 1.57 10.47 -5.08
CA LEU A 81 0.31 11.15 -4.73
C LEU A 81 0.47 12.21 -3.63
N ALA A 82 1.43 12.03 -2.73
CA ALA A 82 1.72 13.02 -1.69
C ALA A 82 2.12 14.37 -2.28
N GLN A 83 2.66 14.43 -3.50
CA GLN A 83 3.00 15.68 -4.19
C GLN A 83 1.76 16.46 -4.70
N HIS A 84 0.59 15.83 -4.67
CA HIS A 84 -0.66 16.39 -5.19
C HIS A 84 -1.73 16.65 -4.11
N THR A 85 -1.35 16.50 -2.84
CA THR A 85 -2.21 16.68 -1.65
C THR A 85 -1.42 17.40 -0.56
N GLU A 86 -2.11 18.14 0.30
CA GLU A 86 -1.47 18.99 1.32
C GLU A 86 -1.55 18.40 2.73
N ARG A 87 -2.65 17.73 3.07
CA ARG A 87 -3.00 17.25 4.41
C ARG A 87 -3.37 15.77 4.46
N LEU A 88 -3.75 15.16 3.34
CA LEU A 88 -4.12 13.74 3.30
C LEU A 88 -2.94 12.86 3.72
N LYS A 89 -3.20 11.95 4.66
CA LYS A 89 -2.24 10.92 5.08
C LYS A 89 -2.37 9.66 4.22
N PHE A 90 -1.31 8.87 4.19
CA PHE A 90 -1.25 7.64 3.41
C PHE A 90 -0.98 6.46 4.33
N LEU A 91 -1.96 5.57 4.46
CA LEU A 91 -1.83 4.31 5.19
C LEU A 91 -1.28 3.25 4.22
N VAL A 92 0.05 3.14 4.20
CA VAL A 92 0.80 2.29 3.29
C VAL A 92 0.84 0.87 3.82
N ALA A 93 0.20 -0.06 3.11
CA ALA A 93 0.33 -1.48 3.38
C ALA A 93 1.67 -2.00 2.85
N PHE A 94 2.38 -2.79 3.65
CA PHE A 94 3.59 -3.48 3.22
C PHE A 94 3.76 -4.80 3.99
N ARG A 95 4.59 -5.69 3.44
CA ARG A 95 4.83 -7.01 4.02
C ARG A 95 6.25 -7.12 4.60
N PRO A 96 6.41 -7.47 5.89
CA PRO A 96 7.72 -7.73 6.49
C PRO A 96 8.56 -8.80 5.77
N GLY A 97 7.92 -9.76 5.11
CA GLY A 97 8.60 -10.87 4.44
C GLY A 97 9.38 -10.51 3.17
N VAL A 98 9.17 -9.32 2.60
CA VAL A 98 9.68 -8.94 1.27
C VAL A 98 10.61 -7.73 1.28
N ILE A 99 10.93 -7.18 2.46
CA ILE A 99 11.82 -6.03 2.62
C ILE A 99 12.63 -6.18 3.91
N SER A 100 13.88 -5.71 3.92
CA SER A 100 14.67 -5.64 5.14
C SER A 100 14.05 -4.66 6.16
N PRO A 101 14.01 -4.98 7.47
CA PRO A 101 13.48 -4.06 8.48
C PRO A 101 14.25 -2.73 8.56
N THR A 102 15.57 -2.75 8.39
CA THR A 102 16.38 -1.52 8.41
C THR A 102 16.08 -0.63 7.20
N LEU A 103 15.89 -1.23 6.02
CA LEU A 103 15.48 -0.50 4.81
C LEU A 103 14.06 0.07 4.96
N ALA A 104 13.12 -0.71 5.50
CA ALA A 104 11.77 -0.22 5.76
C ALA A 104 11.76 0.96 6.75
N ALA A 105 12.58 0.91 7.81
CA ALA A 105 12.75 2.01 8.75
C ALA A 105 13.33 3.27 8.08
N GLN A 106 14.31 3.10 7.19
CA GLN A 106 14.89 4.19 6.38
C GLN A 106 13.87 4.79 5.41
N MET A 107 13.11 3.96 4.70
CA MET A 107 12.07 4.38 3.76
C MET A 107 10.97 5.16 4.48
N ALA A 108 10.47 4.64 5.61
CA ALA A 108 9.46 5.31 6.41
C ALA A 108 9.95 6.67 6.94
N SER A 109 11.17 6.73 7.47
CA SER A 109 11.79 7.97 7.95
C SER A 109 11.90 9.01 6.81
N THR A 110 12.33 8.56 5.63
CA THR A 110 12.41 9.39 4.42
C THR A 110 11.05 9.91 3.99
N TYR A 111 10.07 9.03 3.90
CA TYR A 111 8.69 9.37 3.55
C TYR A 111 8.13 10.43 4.52
N GLN A 112 8.31 10.25 5.83
CA GLN A 112 7.84 11.23 6.82
C GLN A 112 8.42 12.61 6.57
N ARG A 113 9.73 12.72 6.26
CA ARG A 113 10.35 14.01 5.92
C ARG A 113 9.82 14.61 4.62
N LEU A 114 9.72 13.80 3.57
CA LEU A 114 9.26 14.25 2.25
C LEU A 114 7.80 14.71 2.25
N THR A 115 6.98 14.14 3.15
CA THR A 115 5.55 14.39 3.18
C THR A 115 5.10 15.19 4.40
N GLN A 116 6.03 15.69 5.22
CA GLN A 116 5.76 16.46 6.44
C GLN A 116 4.86 15.70 7.44
N GLY A 117 5.17 14.42 7.68
CA GLY A 117 4.48 13.62 8.71
C GLY A 117 3.20 12.91 8.24
N ARG A 118 3.04 12.69 6.93
CA ARG A 118 1.80 12.13 6.35
C ARG A 118 1.84 10.63 6.06
N LEU A 119 2.84 9.89 6.57
CA LEU A 119 2.85 8.42 6.50
C LEU A 119 2.13 7.80 7.70
N LEU A 120 1.28 6.82 7.40
CA LEU A 120 0.81 5.80 8.33
C LEU A 120 1.22 4.42 7.79
N LEU A 121 1.51 3.48 8.69
CA LEU A 121 1.97 2.14 8.32
C LEU A 121 0.91 1.09 8.62
N ASN A 122 0.60 0.26 7.62
CA ASN A 122 -0.23 -0.93 7.77
C ASN A 122 0.63 -2.18 7.54
N VAL A 123 0.95 -2.88 8.62
CA VAL A 123 1.84 -4.05 8.58
C VAL A 123 1.01 -5.28 8.23
N VAL A 124 1.30 -5.90 7.09
CA VAL A 124 0.57 -7.05 6.58
C VAL A 124 1.48 -8.27 6.59
N THR A 125 1.20 -9.28 7.43
CA THR A 125 2.03 -10.49 7.54
C THR A 125 1.96 -11.38 6.28
N GLY A 126 0.87 -11.30 5.51
CA GLY A 126 0.66 -12.05 4.27
C GLY A 126 -0.12 -13.34 4.50
N GLY A 127 -1.40 -13.36 4.08
CA GLY A 127 -2.32 -14.48 4.32
C GLY A 127 -2.32 -15.57 3.24
N ASP A 128 -2.11 -15.21 1.97
CA ASP A 128 -2.11 -16.17 0.86
C ASP A 128 -0.71 -16.75 0.62
N SER A 129 -0.55 -18.04 0.87
CA SER A 129 0.70 -18.78 0.63
C SER A 129 1.10 -18.83 -0.84
N ALA A 130 0.14 -18.84 -1.78
CA ALA A 130 0.47 -18.84 -3.20
C ALA A 130 1.08 -17.50 -3.61
N GLU A 131 0.49 -16.39 -3.17
CA GLU A 131 1.06 -15.06 -3.33
C GLU A 131 2.42 -14.93 -2.63
N GLN A 132 2.57 -15.36 -1.36
CA GLN A 132 3.85 -15.24 -0.64
C GLN A 132 4.99 -15.93 -1.40
N ARG A 133 4.75 -17.12 -1.97
CA ARG A 133 5.74 -17.85 -2.76
C ARG A 133 6.16 -17.11 -4.04
N ARG A 134 5.29 -16.30 -4.65
CA ARG A 134 5.67 -15.47 -5.82
C ARG A 134 6.73 -14.43 -5.46
N PHE A 135 6.79 -14.02 -4.20
CA PHE A 135 7.79 -13.10 -3.66
C PHE A 135 8.93 -13.84 -2.93
N GLY A 136 9.03 -15.17 -3.07
CA GLY A 136 10.10 -15.97 -2.49
C GLY A 136 9.93 -16.27 -0.99
N ASP A 137 8.76 -16.02 -0.40
CA ASP A 137 8.48 -16.40 0.99
C ASP A 137 7.77 -17.76 1.05
N HIS A 138 8.44 -18.73 1.67
CA HIS A 138 7.99 -20.12 1.80
C HIS A 138 7.59 -20.50 3.22
N LEU A 139 7.54 -19.55 4.15
CA LEU A 139 7.15 -19.82 5.52
C LEU A 139 5.66 -20.18 5.65
N ASP A 140 5.36 -21.01 6.65
CA ASP A 140 4.00 -21.22 7.13
C ASP A 140 3.45 -19.98 7.85
N HIS A 141 2.18 -20.05 8.25
CA HIS A 141 1.47 -18.97 8.91
C HIS A 141 2.20 -18.48 10.17
N ASP A 142 2.51 -19.39 11.10
CA ASP A 142 3.04 -19.01 12.42
C ASP A 142 4.45 -18.44 12.31
N ARG A 143 5.29 -19.00 11.43
CA ARG A 143 6.64 -18.49 11.18
C ARG A 143 6.63 -17.12 10.49
N ARG A 144 5.58 -16.80 9.70
CA ARG A 144 5.41 -15.43 9.17
C ARG A 144 5.08 -14.42 10.27
N TYR A 145 4.26 -14.80 11.25
CA TYR A 145 3.99 -13.94 12.40
C TYR A 145 5.23 -13.77 13.29
N ALA A 146 5.98 -14.85 13.53
CA ALA A 146 7.24 -14.77 14.27
C ALA A 146 8.25 -13.82 13.59
N ARG A 147 8.40 -13.91 12.25
CA ARG A 147 9.22 -12.95 11.49
C ARG A 147 8.69 -11.52 11.58
N THR A 148 7.37 -11.35 11.56
CA THR A 148 6.74 -10.02 11.68
C THR A 148 7.05 -9.39 13.04
N ASP A 149 7.04 -10.16 14.12
CA ASP A 149 7.38 -9.68 15.46
C ASP A 149 8.86 -9.24 15.54
N GLU A 150 9.78 -10.07 15.02
CA GLU A 150 11.20 -9.73 14.93
C GLU A 150 11.41 -8.45 14.09
N PHE A 151 10.77 -8.37 12.92
CA PHE A 151 10.83 -7.20 12.04
C PHE A 151 10.43 -5.92 12.76
N LEU A 152 9.31 -5.94 13.51
CA LEU A 152 8.83 -4.78 14.26
C LEU A 152 9.76 -4.41 15.41
N SER A 153 10.38 -5.41 16.03
CA SER A 153 11.39 -5.20 17.09
C SER A 153 12.61 -4.46 16.53
N VAL A 154 13.13 -4.88 15.38
CA VAL A 154 14.24 -4.20 14.68
C VAL A 154 13.84 -2.77 14.27
N VAL A 155 12.68 -2.58 13.64
CA VAL A 155 12.21 -1.26 13.19
C VAL A 155 12.10 -0.28 14.36
N ARG A 156 11.50 -0.70 15.47
CA ARG A 156 11.40 0.13 16.69
C ARG A 156 12.77 0.43 17.29
N GLY A 157 13.69 -0.54 17.28
CA GLY A 157 15.07 -0.36 17.71
C GLY A 157 15.80 0.71 16.89
N VAL A 158 15.73 0.62 15.57
CA VAL A 158 16.33 1.60 14.63
C VAL A 158 15.81 3.01 14.87
N TRP A 159 14.51 3.18 15.11
CA TRP A 159 13.92 4.49 15.41
C TRP A 159 14.19 4.98 16.84
N GLY A 160 14.59 4.09 17.74
CA GLY A 160 14.91 4.42 19.14
C GLY A 160 16.17 5.27 19.32
N GLY A 161 17.00 5.42 18.28
CA GLY A 161 18.17 6.31 18.30
C GLY A 161 19.40 5.75 19.04
N THR A 162 19.32 4.52 19.53
CA THR A 162 20.47 3.77 20.05
C THR A 162 21.03 2.85 18.97
N PRO A 163 22.36 2.60 18.92
CA PRO A 163 22.92 1.58 18.04
C PRO A 163 22.22 0.24 18.23
N PHE A 164 21.83 -0.39 17.12
CA PHE A 164 21.16 -1.69 17.06
C PHE A 164 22.05 -2.71 16.37
#